data_AF-W8WTC2-F1
#
_entry.id   AF-W8WTC2-F1
#
_cell.length_a   1.000
_cell.length_b   1.000
_cell.length_c   1.000
_cell.angle_alpha   90.00
_cell.angle_beta   90.00
_cell.angle_gamma   90.00
#
_symmetry.space_group_name_H-M   'P 1'
#
loop_
_entity.id
_entity.type
_entity.pdbx_description
1 polymer ?
#
loop_
_entity_poly.entity_id
_entity_poly.type
_entity_poly.pdbx_seq_one_letter_code
_entity_poly.pdbx_strand_id
1 'polypeptide(L)'
;MLLRGMAWTCAVLVLVIIGLSAHIRLTRTAPACEPWPQCQDSLSQAPRAQPPAGAREPSPAVRMAHRVTASATLLLVLAMLATTLSARPALRAEGRLVLGMLGLTLFLAVLGRWGGSSLHPAVTLGNLLGGFCLFALGTRLARTATPTPTPAGSGGQGGRDGQAPPRRWVRPAILLVLAQIALGSLMGADIAWLQTTHRVTGLALVALLLTLSWRVRRQGGRALAAALAVLPVLLAILGLALTAPAPPLALILAHNLCAALLLAALAGIRR
;
A
#
# COMPACT_ATOMS: atom_id res chain seq x y z
N MET A 1 1.14 -1.14 25.80
CA MET A 1 2.34 -1.58 25.06
C MET A 1 2.08 -2.79 24.17
N LEU A 2 1.32 -3.80 24.63
CA LEU A 2 0.97 -5.00 23.86
C LEU A 2 0.31 -4.69 22.48
N LEU A 3 -0.77 -3.89 22.45
CA LEU A 3 -1.47 -3.51 21.22
C LEU A 3 -0.56 -2.83 20.19
N ARG A 4 0.39 -2.01 20.65
CA ARG A 4 1.38 -1.35 19.78
C ARG A 4 2.29 -2.37 19.11
N GLY A 5 2.82 -3.32 19.88
CA GLY A 5 3.66 -4.41 19.36
C GLY A 5 2.90 -5.23 18.32
N MET A 6 1.67 -5.65 18.66
CA MET A 6 0.79 -6.39 17.74
C MET A 6 0.51 -5.62 16.45
N ALA A 7 0.25 -4.31 16.53
CA ALA A 7 -0.02 -3.48 15.35
C ALA A 7 1.21 -3.32 14.44
N TRP A 8 2.42 -3.19 14.99
CA TRP A 8 3.65 -3.20 14.20
C TRP A 8 3.92 -4.55 13.54
N THR A 9 3.75 -5.65 14.30
CA THR A 9 3.86 -7.01 13.74
C THR A 9 2.85 -7.20 12.60
N CYS A 10 1.61 -6.75 12.78
CA CYS A 10 0.59 -6.79 11.73
C CYS A 10 1.01 -5.99 10.49
N ALA A 11 1.55 -4.78 10.66
CA ALA A 11 2.02 -3.96 9.54
C ALA A 11 3.15 -4.65 8.75
N VAL A 12 4.09 -5.31 9.44
CA VAL A 12 5.17 -6.08 8.80
C VAL A 12 4.61 -7.28 8.04
N LEU A 13 3.71 -8.06 8.64
CA LEU A 13 3.07 -9.21 7.97
C LEU A 13 2.31 -8.76 6.71
N VAL A 14 1.64 -7.62 6.75
CA VAL A 14 0.94 -7.06 5.58
C VAL A 14 1.90 -6.66 4.47
N LEU A 15 3.08 -6.10 4.78
CA LEU A 15 4.10 -5.83 3.76
C LEU A 15 4.59 -7.13 3.11
N VAL A 16 4.79 -8.18 3.90
CA VAL A 16 5.15 -9.52 3.39
C VAL A 16 4.04 -10.05 2.47
N ILE A 17 2.77 -9.91 2.86
CA ILE A 17 1.62 -10.28 2.02
C ILE A 17 1.63 -9.51 0.70
N ILE A 18 1.83 -8.19 0.72
CA ILE A 18 1.89 -7.35 -0.50
C ILE A 18 3.02 -7.83 -1.42
N GLY A 19 4.20 -8.11 -0.87
CA GLY A 19 5.35 -8.60 -1.63
C GLY A 19 5.14 -9.98 -2.25
N LEU A 20 4.67 -10.94 -1.45
CA LEU A 20 4.32 -12.29 -1.94
C LEU A 20 3.21 -12.24 -2.99
N SER A 21 2.21 -11.37 -2.79
CA SER A 21 1.11 -11.18 -3.73
C SER A 21 1.60 -10.58 -5.06
N ALA A 22 2.55 -9.65 -5.03
CA ALA A 22 3.19 -9.12 -6.22
C ALA A 22 3.98 -10.20 -6.96
N HIS A 23 4.79 -11.00 -6.23
CA HIS A 23 5.55 -12.10 -6.82
C HIS A 23 4.63 -13.11 -7.53
N ILE A 24 3.57 -13.60 -6.87
CA ILE A 24 2.62 -14.56 -7.46
C ILE A 24 1.99 -14.03 -8.75
N ARG A 25 1.66 -12.73 -8.81
CA ARG A 25 1.09 -12.13 -10.02
C ARG A 25 2.10 -12.01 -11.15
N LEU A 26 3.29 -11.48 -10.83
CA LEU A 26 4.32 -11.17 -11.82
C LEU A 26 5.01 -12.40 -12.39
N THR A 27 5.02 -13.54 -11.67
CA THR A 27 5.54 -14.81 -12.23
C THR A 27 4.55 -15.47 -13.19
N ARG A 28 3.24 -15.21 -13.03
CA ARG A 28 2.18 -15.76 -13.88
C ARG A 28 2.04 -15.03 -15.21
N THR A 29 2.51 -13.79 -15.29
CA THR A 29 2.61 -13.06 -16.57
C THR A 29 3.80 -13.58 -17.35
N ALA A 30 3.62 -13.89 -18.64
CA ALA A 30 4.74 -14.23 -19.50
C ALA A 30 5.72 -13.04 -19.59
N PRO A 31 7.02 -13.31 -19.83
CA PRO A 31 7.98 -12.26 -20.13
C PRO A 31 7.48 -11.41 -21.31
N ALA A 32 7.77 -10.12 -21.27
CA ALA A 32 7.42 -9.19 -22.34
C ALA A 32 7.93 -9.72 -23.69
N CYS A 33 7.09 -9.60 -24.71
CA CYS A 33 7.38 -10.03 -26.08
C CYS A 33 8.77 -9.55 -26.54
N GLU A 34 9.62 -10.50 -26.94
CA GLU A 34 10.95 -10.21 -27.48
C GLU A 34 11.13 -10.87 -28.85
N PRO A 35 11.51 -10.13 -29.91
CA PRO A 35 11.80 -8.69 -29.95
C PRO A 35 10.54 -7.81 -30.03
N TRP A 36 10.57 -6.70 -29.29
CA TRP A 36 9.58 -5.62 -29.33
C TRP A 36 9.89 -4.65 -30.48
N PRO A 37 8.91 -4.17 -31.27
CA PRO A 37 7.46 -4.37 -31.17
C PRO A 37 6.89 -5.53 -32.02
N GLN A 38 7.73 -6.29 -32.75
CA GLN A 38 7.26 -7.25 -33.77
C GLN A 38 6.43 -8.41 -33.21
N CYS A 39 6.66 -8.79 -31.95
CA CYS A 39 5.94 -9.90 -31.29
C CYS A 39 4.51 -9.53 -30.82
N GLN A 40 4.14 -8.26 -30.85
CA GLN A 40 2.83 -7.77 -30.38
C GLN A 40 1.67 -8.28 -31.26
N ASP A 41 1.89 -8.36 -32.57
CA ASP A 41 0.93 -8.90 -33.53
C ASP A 41 0.67 -10.39 -33.26
N SER A 42 1.71 -11.15 -32.95
CA SER A 42 1.62 -12.59 -32.62
C SER A 42 0.85 -12.86 -31.32
N LEU A 43 0.99 -12.00 -30.30
CA LEU A 43 0.19 -12.10 -29.07
C LEU A 43 -1.29 -11.79 -29.30
N SER A 44 -1.59 -10.84 -30.19
CA SER A 44 -2.98 -10.47 -30.51
C SER A 44 -3.74 -11.57 -31.26
N GLN A 45 -3.00 -12.42 -32.00
CA GLN A 45 -3.53 -13.55 -32.78
C GLN A 45 -3.52 -14.89 -32.03
N ALA A 46 -2.81 -14.98 -30.90
CA ALA A 46 -2.73 -16.20 -30.11
C ALA A 46 -4.11 -16.57 -29.51
N PRO A 47 -4.56 -17.84 -29.62
CA PRO A 47 -5.79 -18.28 -28.97
C PRO A 47 -5.69 -18.06 -27.45
N ARG A 48 -6.60 -17.26 -26.87
CA ARG A 48 -6.66 -16.94 -25.43
C ARG A 48 -6.69 -18.16 -24.48
N ALA A 49 -6.88 -19.36 -25.03
CA ALA A 49 -6.94 -20.62 -24.31
C ALA A 49 -5.56 -21.24 -24.01
N GLN A 50 -4.47 -20.78 -24.63
CA GLN A 50 -3.12 -21.29 -24.36
C GLN A 50 -2.39 -20.38 -23.37
N PRO A 51 -1.80 -20.95 -22.29
CA PRO A 51 -0.99 -20.17 -21.37
C PRO A 51 0.18 -19.54 -22.14
N PRO A 52 0.49 -18.26 -21.90
CA PRO A 52 1.47 -17.55 -22.71
C PRO A 52 2.86 -18.18 -22.52
N ALA A 53 3.57 -18.39 -23.63
CA ALA A 53 4.88 -19.04 -23.65
C ALA A 53 5.84 -18.32 -22.68
N GLY A 54 6.40 -19.06 -21.71
CA GLY A 54 7.31 -18.51 -20.70
C GLY A 54 6.68 -18.09 -19.36
N ALA A 55 5.35 -18.13 -19.21
CA ALA A 55 4.72 -18.00 -17.89
C ALA A 55 5.18 -19.16 -16.98
N ARG A 56 5.68 -18.82 -15.78
CA ARG A 56 6.16 -19.82 -14.82
C ARG A 56 5.15 -19.97 -13.71
N GLU A 57 4.76 -21.22 -13.43
CA GLU A 57 3.93 -21.49 -12.26
C GLU A 57 4.65 -21.02 -10.99
N PRO A 58 4.05 -20.13 -10.17
CA PRO A 58 4.66 -19.69 -8.93
C PRO A 58 4.88 -20.90 -8.04
N SER A 59 6.04 -20.96 -7.38
CA SER A 59 6.38 -22.11 -6.54
C SER A 59 5.28 -22.38 -5.50
N PRO A 60 4.95 -23.65 -5.21
CA PRO A 60 3.92 -23.99 -4.23
C PRO A 60 4.26 -23.40 -2.85
N ALA A 61 5.55 -23.27 -2.54
CA ALA A 61 6.05 -22.65 -1.33
C ALA A 61 5.63 -21.18 -1.18
N VAL A 62 5.73 -20.36 -2.24
CA VAL A 62 5.33 -18.95 -2.18
C VAL A 62 3.82 -18.81 -1.97
N ARG A 63 3.01 -19.65 -2.62
CA ARG A 63 1.55 -19.66 -2.43
C ARG A 63 1.19 -20.08 -1.01
N MET A 64 1.87 -21.08 -0.47
CA MET A 64 1.68 -21.51 0.91
C MET A 64 2.10 -20.40 1.89
N ALA A 65 3.26 -19.78 1.69
CA ALA A 65 3.74 -18.66 2.51
C ALA A 65 2.74 -17.50 2.53
N HIS A 66 2.18 -17.14 1.38
CA HIS A 66 1.15 -16.10 1.30
C HIS A 66 -0.09 -16.47 2.12
N ARG A 67 -0.59 -17.70 1.99
CA ARG A 67 -1.77 -18.20 2.75
C ARG A 67 -1.52 -18.20 4.25
N VAL A 68 -0.39 -18.77 4.69
CA VAL A 68 -0.01 -18.81 6.11
C VAL A 68 0.12 -17.40 6.68
N THR A 69 0.79 -16.49 5.96
CA THR A 69 0.95 -15.10 6.40
C THR A 69 -0.39 -14.36 6.47
N ALA A 70 -1.29 -14.59 5.52
CA ALA A 70 -2.64 -14.02 5.52
C ALA A 70 -3.49 -14.53 6.70
N SER A 71 -3.48 -15.85 6.97
CA SER A 71 -4.16 -16.44 8.11
C SER A 71 -3.59 -15.93 9.44
N ALA A 72 -2.27 -15.84 9.58
CA ALA A 72 -1.63 -15.28 10.76
C ALA A 72 -2.02 -13.82 10.99
N THR A 73 -2.11 -13.03 9.91
CA THR A 73 -2.58 -11.63 9.99
C THR A 73 -4.03 -11.54 10.46
N LEU A 74 -4.92 -12.40 9.97
CA LEU A 74 -6.31 -12.44 10.44
C LEU A 74 -6.40 -12.78 11.93
N LEU A 75 -5.68 -13.81 12.38
CA LEU A 75 -5.63 -14.18 13.81
C LEU A 75 -5.11 -13.03 14.67
N LEU A 76 -4.06 -12.35 14.21
CA LEU A 76 -3.50 -11.19 14.91
C LEU A 76 -4.48 -10.01 14.97
N VAL A 77 -5.24 -9.76 13.90
CA VAL A 77 -6.31 -8.74 13.88
C VAL A 77 -7.43 -9.09 14.86
N LEU A 78 -7.85 -10.35 14.94
CA LEU A 78 -8.83 -10.81 15.92
C LEU A 78 -8.31 -10.65 17.36
N ALA A 79 -7.05 -11.00 17.61
CA ALA A 79 -6.42 -10.78 18.90
C ALA A 79 -6.35 -9.28 19.25
N MET A 80 -5.99 -8.41 18.30
CA MET A 80 -6.03 -6.96 18.52
C MET A 80 -7.46 -6.50 18.86
N LEU A 81 -8.49 -7.01 18.18
CA LEU A 81 -9.87 -6.64 18.44
C LEU A 81 -10.27 -7.03 19.87
N ALA A 82 -9.96 -8.27 20.27
CA ALA A 82 -10.16 -8.74 21.64
C ALA A 82 -9.48 -7.82 22.66
N THR A 83 -8.20 -7.46 22.45
CA THR A 83 -7.50 -6.55 23.37
C THR A 83 -8.16 -5.17 23.49
N THR A 84 -8.71 -4.62 22.38
CA THR A 84 -9.40 -3.32 22.42
C THR A 84 -10.76 -3.38 23.14
N LEU A 85 -11.44 -4.53 23.08
CA LEU A 85 -12.73 -4.76 23.74
C LEU A 85 -12.58 -5.13 25.22
N SER A 86 -11.53 -5.87 25.57
CA SER A 86 -11.22 -6.29 26.94
C SER A 86 -10.58 -5.18 27.78
N ALA A 87 -10.05 -4.12 27.15
CA ALA A 87 -9.46 -2.99 27.85
C ALA A 87 -10.49 -2.25 28.72
N ARG A 88 -10.06 -1.83 29.92
CA ARG A 88 -10.87 -1.04 30.87
C ARG A 88 -10.10 0.24 31.22
N PRO A 89 -10.55 1.43 30.81
CA PRO A 89 -11.72 1.72 29.95
C PRO A 89 -11.53 1.28 28.49
N ALA A 90 -12.65 1.11 27.76
CA ALA A 90 -12.64 0.58 26.40
C ALA A 90 -11.95 1.53 25.40
N LEU A 91 -11.07 0.98 24.56
CA LEU A 91 -10.30 1.71 23.54
C LEU A 91 -11.11 1.90 22.25
N ARG A 92 -12.20 2.68 22.32
CA ARG A 92 -13.17 2.81 21.21
C ARG A 92 -12.56 3.37 19.92
N ALA A 93 -11.56 4.26 20.00
CA ALA A 93 -10.95 4.84 18.81
C ALA A 93 -10.09 3.82 18.07
N GLU A 94 -9.27 3.07 18.80
CA GLU A 94 -8.44 1.97 18.32
C GLU A 94 -9.29 0.81 17.81
N GLY A 95 -10.34 0.45 18.55
CA GLY A 95 -11.29 -0.61 18.17
C GLY A 95 -11.94 -0.34 16.81
N ARG A 96 -12.28 0.91 16.48
CA ARG A 96 -12.79 1.27 15.13
C ARG A 96 -11.75 1.04 14.02
N LEU A 97 -10.47 1.29 14.29
CA LEU A 97 -9.40 1.01 13.32
C LEU A 97 -9.27 -0.50 13.12
N VAL A 98 -9.23 -1.26 14.21
CA VAL A 98 -9.13 -2.73 14.16
C VAL A 98 -10.34 -3.35 13.46
N LEU A 99 -11.55 -2.84 13.69
CA LEU A 99 -12.75 -3.30 13.00
C LEU A 99 -12.68 -3.02 11.50
N GLY A 100 -12.16 -1.87 11.09
CA GLY A 100 -11.88 -1.57 9.68
C GLY A 100 -10.85 -2.54 9.07
N MET A 101 -9.78 -2.85 9.81
CA MET A 101 -8.78 -3.85 9.40
C MET A 101 -9.40 -5.25 9.26
N LEU A 102 -10.27 -5.65 10.20
CA LEU A 102 -10.98 -6.93 10.15
C LEU A 102 -11.90 -7.01 8.93
N GLY A 103 -12.73 -6.00 8.72
CA GLY A 103 -13.62 -5.93 7.55
C GLY A 103 -12.84 -6.03 6.23
N LEU A 104 -11.72 -5.32 6.13
CA LEU A 104 -10.86 -5.37 4.94
C LEU A 104 -10.19 -6.75 4.76
N THR A 105 -9.73 -7.37 5.84
CA THR A 105 -9.12 -8.70 5.81
C THR A 105 -10.13 -9.77 5.37
N LEU A 106 -11.36 -9.72 5.88
CA LEU A 106 -12.44 -10.62 5.48
C LEU A 106 -12.84 -10.39 4.02
N PHE A 107 -12.96 -9.13 3.60
CA PHE A 107 -13.20 -8.78 2.19
C PHE A 107 -12.12 -9.37 1.26
N LEU A 108 -10.85 -9.23 1.61
CA LEU A 108 -9.74 -9.79 0.83
C LEU A 108 -9.73 -11.32 0.81
N ALA A 109 -10.05 -11.97 1.94
CA ALA A 109 -10.16 -13.42 2.01
C ALA A 109 -11.29 -13.95 1.10
N VAL A 110 -12.42 -13.25 1.08
CA VAL A 110 -13.55 -13.55 0.20
C VAL A 110 -13.15 -13.33 -1.27
N LEU A 111 -12.53 -12.19 -1.59
CA LEU A 111 -12.04 -11.87 -2.94
C LEU A 111 -11.03 -12.92 -3.45
N GLY A 112 -10.18 -13.43 -2.57
CA GLY A 112 -9.18 -14.46 -2.87
C GLY A 112 -9.76 -15.79 -3.37
N ARG A 113 -11.01 -16.12 -3.05
CA ARG A 113 -11.69 -17.33 -3.58
C ARG A 113 -11.89 -17.29 -5.08
N TRP A 114 -12.07 -16.09 -5.65
CA TRP A 114 -12.18 -15.89 -7.11
C TRP A 114 -10.83 -15.71 -7.81
N GLY A 115 -9.73 -15.57 -7.07
CA GLY A 115 -8.38 -15.39 -7.63
C GLY A 115 -7.70 -16.67 -8.13
N GLY A 116 -8.34 -17.83 -7.97
CA GLY A 116 -7.79 -19.13 -8.34
C GLY A 116 -7.74 -19.39 -9.85
N SER A 117 -8.64 -18.79 -10.63
CA SER A 117 -8.92 -19.20 -12.01
C SER A 117 -8.79 -18.11 -13.08
N SER A 118 -8.77 -16.82 -12.71
CA SER A 118 -8.81 -15.73 -13.69
C SER A 118 -7.93 -14.55 -13.29
N LEU A 119 -7.23 -13.96 -14.26
CA LEU A 119 -6.51 -12.68 -14.18
C LEU A 119 -7.48 -11.48 -14.03
N HIS A 120 -8.55 -11.61 -13.25
CA HIS A 120 -9.58 -10.57 -13.15
C HIS A 120 -8.97 -9.28 -12.58
N PRO A 121 -9.05 -8.15 -13.31
CA PRO A 121 -8.53 -6.86 -12.86
C PRO A 121 -9.10 -6.45 -11.49
N ALA A 122 -10.36 -6.80 -11.22
CA ALA A 122 -11.01 -6.56 -9.94
C ALA A 122 -10.31 -7.24 -8.75
N VAL A 123 -9.81 -8.47 -8.93
CA VAL A 123 -9.09 -9.22 -7.89
C VAL A 123 -7.72 -8.59 -7.64
N THR A 124 -7.00 -8.22 -8.70
CA THR A 124 -5.71 -7.53 -8.59
C THR A 124 -5.86 -6.18 -7.91
N LEU A 125 -6.84 -5.38 -8.34
CA LEU A 125 -7.18 -4.07 -7.77
C LEU A 125 -7.52 -4.18 -6.28
N GLY A 126 -8.43 -5.09 -5.93
CA GLY A 126 -8.87 -5.28 -4.55
C GLY A 126 -7.73 -5.73 -3.64
N ASN A 127 -6.90 -6.68 -4.09
CA ASN A 127 -5.73 -7.13 -3.33
C ASN A 127 -4.70 -6.01 -3.09
N LEU A 128 -4.44 -5.19 -4.11
CA LEU A 128 -3.50 -4.08 -4.00
C LEU A 128 -4.05 -2.99 -3.09
N LEU A 129 -5.23 -2.44 -3.38
CA LEU A 129 -5.84 -1.39 -2.56
C LEU A 129 -6.05 -1.85 -1.11
N GLY A 130 -6.55 -3.08 -0.93
CA GLY A 130 -6.80 -3.63 0.40
C GLY A 130 -5.51 -3.85 1.20
N GLY A 131 -4.46 -4.41 0.60
CA GLY A 131 -3.18 -4.57 1.29
C GLY A 131 -2.59 -3.23 1.75
N PHE A 132 -2.60 -2.21 0.89
CA PHE A 132 -2.07 -0.89 1.20
C PHE A 132 -2.89 -0.17 2.27
N CYS A 133 -4.22 -0.26 2.20
CA CYS A 133 -5.12 0.25 3.24
C CYS A 133 -4.90 -0.45 4.59
N LEU A 134 -4.73 -1.78 4.58
CA LEU A 134 -4.48 -2.56 5.79
C LEU A 134 -3.15 -2.16 6.44
N PHE A 135 -2.10 -1.94 5.64
CA PHE A 135 -0.82 -1.42 6.10
C PHE A 135 -0.93 -0.02 6.70
N ALA A 136 -1.65 0.89 6.02
CA ALA A 136 -1.86 2.25 6.48
C ALA A 136 -2.66 2.31 7.80
N LEU A 137 -3.67 1.44 7.96
CA LEU A 137 -4.45 1.33 9.19
C LEU A 137 -3.62 0.74 10.34
N GLY A 138 -2.85 -0.33 10.09
CA GLY A 138 -2.00 -0.97 11.08
C GLY A 138 -0.90 -0.03 11.61
N THR A 139 -0.23 0.69 10.71
CA THR A 139 0.79 1.70 11.10
C THR A 139 0.17 2.88 11.86
N ARG A 140 -1.03 3.33 11.47
CA ARG A 140 -1.78 4.35 12.21
C ARG A 140 -2.11 3.87 13.62
N LEU A 141 -2.65 2.66 13.76
CA LEU A 141 -2.96 2.04 15.05
C LEU A 141 -1.71 1.92 15.93
N ALA A 142 -0.59 1.49 15.36
CA ALA A 142 0.68 1.38 16.08
C ALA A 142 1.18 2.72 16.63
N ARG A 143 0.98 3.81 15.87
CA ARG A 143 1.35 5.19 16.26
C ARG A 143 0.35 5.86 17.20
N THR A 144 -0.90 5.39 17.27
CA THR A 144 -1.88 5.90 18.25
C THR A 144 -1.83 5.14 19.56
N ALA A 145 -1.45 3.85 19.53
CA ALA A 145 -1.32 3.00 20.71
C ALA A 145 -0.07 3.27 21.58
N THR A 146 0.75 4.28 21.26
CA THR A 146 1.84 4.77 22.12
C THR A 146 1.28 5.54 23.30
N PRO A 147 1.59 5.15 24.56
CA PRO A 147 1.27 5.97 25.73
C PRO A 147 1.99 7.32 25.58
N THR A 148 1.25 8.43 25.66
CA THR A 148 1.86 9.74 25.84
C THR A 148 2.47 9.76 27.24
N PRO A 149 3.80 9.94 27.42
CA PRO A 149 4.34 10.22 28.74
C PRO A 149 3.70 11.53 29.21
N THR A 150 2.94 11.49 30.30
CA THR A 150 2.52 12.71 31.00
C THR A 150 3.80 13.43 31.42
N PRO A 151 4.08 14.67 30.96
CA PRO A 151 5.26 15.38 31.40
C PRO A 151 5.05 15.77 32.87
N ALA A 152 5.69 15.06 33.79
CA ALA A 152 5.93 15.57 35.12
C ALA A 152 6.90 16.76 35.00
N GLY A 153 6.56 17.88 35.63
CA GLY A 153 7.08 19.23 35.37
C GLY A 153 8.59 19.39 35.15
N SER A 154 8.93 20.28 34.22
CA SER A 154 10.00 21.30 34.37
C SER A 154 10.03 22.17 33.11
N GLY A 155 10.16 23.48 33.30
CA GLY A 155 10.02 24.50 32.26
C GLY A 155 11.11 24.47 31.20
N GLY A 156 10.76 24.98 30.02
CA GLY A 156 11.70 25.31 28.95
C GLY A 156 11.47 24.51 27.67
N GLN A 157 11.03 25.21 26.62
CA GLN A 157 10.78 24.74 25.25
C GLN A 157 9.50 23.92 25.08
N GLY A 158 8.39 24.67 24.98
CA GLY A 158 7.19 24.22 24.30
C GLY A 158 7.57 23.73 22.89
N GLY A 159 7.70 22.42 22.75
CA GLY A 159 7.73 21.75 21.47
C GLY A 159 6.49 22.24 20.72
N ARG A 160 6.72 23.07 19.70
CA ARG A 160 5.69 23.48 18.76
C ARG A 160 5.08 22.20 18.21
N ASP A 161 3.97 21.77 18.81
CA ASP A 161 3.07 20.78 18.24
C ASP A 161 2.70 21.32 16.88
N GLY A 162 3.44 20.86 15.86
CA GLY A 162 3.34 21.39 14.52
C GLY A 162 1.90 21.22 14.08
N GLN A 163 1.20 22.35 13.93
CA GLN A 163 -0.20 22.38 13.52
C GLN A 163 -0.38 21.42 12.36
N ALA A 164 -1.25 20.43 12.51
CA ALA A 164 -1.50 19.47 11.45
C ALA A 164 -1.97 20.24 10.19
N PRO A 165 -1.52 19.86 8.98
CA PRO A 165 -1.96 20.51 7.77
C PRO A 165 -3.49 20.42 7.66
N PRO A 166 -4.19 21.48 7.18
CA PRO A 166 -5.63 21.52 7.25
C PRO A 166 -6.26 20.33 6.52
N ARG A 167 -7.23 19.68 7.17
CA ARG A 167 -7.88 18.42 6.74
C ARG A 167 -8.40 18.42 5.29
N ARG A 168 -8.68 19.62 4.75
CA ARG A 168 -9.09 19.83 3.36
C ARG A 168 -8.02 19.39 2.33
N TRP A 169 -6.74 19.30 2.71
CA TRP A 169 -5.65 18.91 1.82
C TRP A 169 -5.21 17.45 1.99
N VAL A 170 -5.34 16.89 3.19
CA VAL A 170 -4.94 15.50 3.47
C VAL A 170 -5.88 14.50 2.80
N ARG A 171 -7.20 14.76 2.82
CA ARG A 171 -8.18 13.87 2.17
C ARG A 171 -7.98 13.74 0.65
N PRO A 172 -7.89 14.82 -0.14
CA PRO A 172 -7.65 14.68 -1.57
C PRO A 172 -6.30 14.03 -1.85
N ALA A 173 -5.25 14.26 -1.05
CA ALA A 173 -3.98 13.55 -1.19
C ALA A 173 -4.14 12.03 -1.01
N ILE A 174 -4.85 11.58 0.05
CA ILE A 174 -5.12 10.14 0.25
C ILE A 174 -5.94 9.57 -0.90
N LEU A 175 -7.02 10.25 -1.32
CA LEU A 175 -7.86 9.78 -2.42
C LEU A 175 -7.08 9.69 -3.73
N LEU A 176 -6.21 10.65 -4.02
CA LEU A 176 -5.38 10.65 -5.21
C LEU A 176 -4.30 9.57 -5.16
N VAL A 177 -3.71 9.29 -3.99
CA VAL A 177 -2.80 8.13 -3.82
C VAL A 177 -3.55 6.81 -4.08
N LEU A 178 -4.75 6.65 -3.52
CA LEU A 178 -5.57 5.45 -3.76
C LEU A 178 -5.95 5.31 -5.23
N ALA A 179 -6.32 6.41 -5.89
CA ALA A 179 -6.58 6.43 -7.33
C ALA A 179 -5.33 6.05 -8.14
N GLN A 180 -4.14 6.53 -7.75
CA GLN A 180 -2.88 6.13 -8.40
C GLN A 180 -2.55 4.65 -8.21
N ILE A 181 -2.77 4.09 -7.03
CA ILE A 181 -2.61 2.64 -6.78
C ILE A 181 -3.60 1.85 -7.65
N ALA A 182 -4.84 2.33 -7.76
CA ALA A 182 -5.86 1.72 -8.60
C ALA A 182 -5.46 1.75 -10.08
N LEU A 183 -5.16 2.93 -10.62
CA LEU A 183 -4.69 3.12 -11.99
C LEU A 183 -3.45 2.27 -12.28
N GLY A 184 -2.48 2.27 -11.37
CA GLY A 184 -1.27 1.45 -11.46
C GLY A 184 -1.56 -0.06 -11.56
N SER A 185 -2.58 -0.54 -10.85
CA SER A 185 -2.97 -1.95 -10.90
C SER A 185 -3.65 -2.37 -12.21
N LEU A 186 -4.16 -1.42 -12.99
CA LEU A 186 -4.80 -1.64 -14.29
C LEU A 186 -3.83 -1.47 -15.48
N MET A 187 -2.57 -1.13 -15.24
CA MET A 187 -1.55 -0.85 -16.27
C MET A 187 -1.16 -2.04 -17.15
N GLY A 188 -1.65 -3.25 -16.86
CA GLY A 188 -1.46 -4.44 -17.70
C GLY A 188 -2.41 -4.53 -18.91
N ALA A 189 -3.29 -3.54 -19.11
CA ALA A 189 -4.08 -3.42 -20.33
C ALA A 189 -3.34 -2.49 -21.30
N ASP A 190 -3.19 -2.89 -22.57
CA ASP A 190 -2.50 -2.15 -23.65
C ASP A 190 -3.26 -0.86 -24.08
N ILE A 191 -3.61 -0.03 -23.10
CA ILE A 191 -4.50 1.11 -23.27
C ILE A 191 -3.70 2.39 -23.00
N ALA A 192 -3.30 3.06 -24.08
CA ALA A 192 -2.44 4.25 -24.04
C ALA A 192 -2.98 5.38 -23.13
N TRP A 193 -4.30 5.54 -23.03
CA TRP A 193 -4.90 6.57 -22.17
C TRP A 193 -4.73 6.28 -20.68
N LEU A 194 -4.68 5.02 -20.24
CA LEU A 194 -4.40 4.67 -18.84
C LEU A 194 -2.99 5.10 -18.46
N GLN A 195 -2.00 4.82 -19.32
CA GLN A 195 -0.60 5.20 -19.09
C GLN A 195 -0.43 6.70 -18.98
N THR A 196 -1.08 7.45 -19.86
CA THR A 196 -1.03 8.91 -19.87
C THR A 196 -1.73 9.47 -18.64
N THR A 197 -2.93 8.96 -18.32
CA THR A 197 -3.68 9.35 -17.12
C THR A 197 -2.83 9.14 -15.88
N HIS A 198 -2.29 7.93 -15.68
CA HIS A 198 -1.45 7.58 -14.53
C HIS A 198 -0.24 8.51 -14.36
N ARG A 199 0.41 8.91 -15.47
CA ARG A 199 1.56 9.83 -15.44
C ARG A 199 1.14 11.25 -15.06
N VAL A 200 0.10 11.78 -15.70
CA VAL A 200 -0.40 13.15 -15.47
C VAL A 200 -0.92 13.31 -14.04
N THR A 201 -1.76 12.38 -13.57
CA THR A 201 -2.25 12.39 -12.18
C THR A 201 -1.14 12.12 -11.17
N GLY A 202 -0.10 11.37 -11.55
CA GLY A 202 1.12 11.20 -10.78
C GLY A 202 1.90 12.51 -10.57
N LEU A 203 2.10 13.30 -11.64
CA LEU A 203 2.74 14.62 -11.54
C LEU A 203 1.91 15.59 -10.69
N ALA A 204 0.59 15.59 -10.87
CA ALA A 204 -0.32 16.38 -10.04
C ALA A 204 -0.23 15.99 -8.55
N LEU A 205 -0.12 14.68 -8.26
CA LEU A 205 0.08 14.17 -6.90
C LEU A 205 1.42 14.63 -6.30
N VAL A 206 2.52 14.56 -7.06
CA VAL A 206 3.83 15.06 -6.62
C VAL A 206 3.75 16.54 -6.26
N ALA A 207 3.17 17.37 -7.14
CA ALA A 207 2.99 18.80 -6.89
C ALA A 207 2.16 19.06 -5.61
N LEU A 208 1.02 18.38 -5.47
CA LEU A 208 0.17 18.47 -4.27
C LEU A 208 0.96 18.11 -3.00
N LEU A 209 1.73 17.01 -3.01
CA LEU A 209 2.48 16.55 -1.84
C LEU A 209 3.68 17.45 -1.52
N LEU A 210 4.33 18.07 -2.51
CA LEU A 210 5.37 19.07 -2.28
C LEU A 210 4.80 20.35 -1.65
N THR A 211 3.61 20.80 -2.08
CA THR A 211 2.94 21.94 -1.42
C THR A 211 2.57 21.63 0.03
N LEU A 212 2.09 20.41 0.30
CA LEU A 212 1.84 19.92 1.65
C LEU A 212 3.13 19.83 2.47
N SER A 213 4.20 19.27 1.90
CA SER A 213 5.52 19.17 2.53
C SER A 213 6.03 20.54 2.97
N TRP A 214 5.96 21.54 2.09
CA TRP A 214 6.37 22.91 2.42
C TRP A 214 5.57 23.52 3.57
N ARG A 215 4.24 23.32 3.59
CA ARG A 215 3.39 23.80 4.70
C ARG A 215 3.73 23.11 6.02
N VAL A 216 3.87 21.79 6.00
CA VAL A 216 4.23 20.99 7.19
C VAL A 216 5.62 21.38 7.69
N ARG A 217 6.57 21.66 6.79
CA ARG A 217 7.92 22.12 7.14
C ARG A 217 7.89 23.48 7.83
N ARG A 218 7.08 24.43 7.34
CA ARG A 218 6.86 25.74 7.99
C ARG A 218 6.25 25.62 9.39
N GLN A 219 5.50 24.54 9.63
CA GLN A 219 4.88 24.24 10.93
C GLN A 219 5.79 23.41 11.85
N GLY A 220 7.04 23.11 11.46
CA GLY A 220 8.02 22.39 12.29
C GLY A 220 8.03 20.86 12.12
N GLY A 221 7.15 20.28 11.30
CA GLY A 221 7.03 18.83 11.09
C GLY A 221 8.10 18.24 10.15
N ARG A 222 9.38 18.30 10.52
CA ARG A 222 10.52 17.96 9.63
C ARG A 222 10.45 16.55 9.02
N ALA A 223 10.16 15.53 9.84
CA ALA A 223 10.12 14.13 9.37
C ALA A 223 8.96 13.87 8.40
N LEU A 224 7.75 14.35 8.72
CA LEU A 224 6.59 14.23 7.84
C LEU A 224 6.80 15.03 6.55
N ALA A 225 7.33 16.25 6.64
CA ALA A 225 7.64 17.05 5.46
C ALA A 225 8.65 16.35 4.54
N ALA A 226 9.71 15.75 5.12
CA ALA A 226 10.68 14.98 4.35
C ALA A 226 10.02 13.77 3.66
N ALA A 227 9.18 13.00 4.37
CA ALA A 227 8.45 11.89 3.78
C ALA A 227 7.54 12.33 2.62
N LEU A 228 6.81 13.44 2.78
CA LEU A 228 5.93 14.00 1.74
C LEU A 228 6.68 14.62 0.55
N ALA A 229 7.98 14.89 0.68
CA ALA A 229 8.82 15.36 -0.43
C ALA A 229 9.55 14.21 -1.12
N VAL A 230 10.19 13.33 -0.35
CA VAL A 230 11.08 12.29 -0.88
C VAL A 230 10.30 11.13 -1.50
N LEU A 231 9.28 10.60 -0.82
CA LEU A 231 8.56 9.42 -1.30
C LEU A 231 7.87 9.62 -2.67
N PRO A 232 7.15 10.73 -2.95
CA PRO A 232 6.51 10.91 -4.25
C PRO A 232 7.52 11.14 -5.39
N VAL A 233 8.64 11.83 -5.12
CA VAL A 233 9.72 11.98 -6.10
C VAL A 233 10.38 10.64 -6.40
N LEU A 234 10.67 9.85 -5.37
CA LEU A 234 11.21 8.50 -5.51
C LEU A 234 10.25 7.60 -6.29
N LEU A 235 8.94 7.67 -6.02
CA LEU A 235 7.91 6.95 -6.78
C LEU A 235 7.91 7.32 -8.27
N ALA A 236 8.08 8.61 -8.59
CA ALA A 236 8.16 9.04 -9.99
C ALA A 236 9.41 8.47 -10.68
N ILE A 237 10.58 8.53 -10.03
CA ILE A 237 11.84 7.97 -10.55
C ILE A 237 11.73 6.46 -10.76
N LEU A 238 11.24 5.72 -9.75
CA LEU A 238 11.01 4.28 -9.88
C LEU A 238 9.98 3.98 -10.98
N GLY A 239 8.93 4.79 -11.09
CA GLY A 239 7.91 4.65 -12.14
C GLY A 239 8.47 4.80 -13.55
N LEU A 240 9.43 5.70 -13.76
CA LEU A 240 10.18 5.80 -15.02
C LEU A 240 11.02 4.55 -15.26
N ALA A 241 11.77 4.08 -14.25
CA ALA A 241 12.60 2.88 -14.38
C ALA A 241 11.76 1.61 -14.67
N LEU A 242 10.51 1.57 -14.20
CA LEU A 242 9.56 0.49 -14.47
C LEU A 242 9.07 0.44 -15.93
N THR A 243 9.36 1.45 -16.75
CA THR A 243 9.03 1.43 -18.20
C THR A 243 10.02 0.63 -19.03
N ALA A 244 11.10 0.12 -18.43
CA ALA A 244 12.04 -0.76 -19.10
C ALA A 244 11.35 -2.07 -19.58
N PRO A 245 11.85 -2.76 -20.63
CA PRO A 245 11.20 -3.95 -21.22
C PRO A 245 10.99 -5.12 -20.25
N ALA A 246 11.85 -5.24 -19.24
CA ALA A 246 11.78 -6.29 -18.23
C ALA A 246 12.27 -5.74 -16.87
N PRO A 247 11.42 -4.96 -16.16
CA PRO A 247 11.84 -4.37 -14.91
C PRO A 247 12.06 -5.47 -13.86
N PRO A 248 13.17 -5.42 -13.09
CA PRO A 248 13.44 -6.44 -12.10
C PRO A 248 12.39 -6.42 -10.99
N LEU A 249 12.04 -7.60 -10.46
CA LEU A 249 11.05 -7.73 -9.38
C LEU A 249 11.35 -6.80 -8.19
N ALA A 250 12.63 -6.64 -7.84
CA ALA A 250 13.07 -5.76 -6.76
C ALA A 250 12.63 -4.31 -6.97
N LEU A 251 12.63 -3.81 -8.21
CA LEU A 251 12.21 -2.46 -8.55
C LEU A 251 10.71 -2.28 -8.37
N ILE A 252 9.90 -3.28 -8.77
CA ILE A 252 8.44 -3.26 -8.57
C ILE A 252 8.10 -3.31 -7.08
N LEU A 253 8.80 -4.14 -6.31
CA LEU A 253 8.63 -4.23 -4.86
C LEU A 253 9.03 -2.91 -4.17
N ALA A 254 10.12 -2.27 -4.60
CA ALA A 254 10.53 -0.97 -4.08
C ALA A 254 9.50 0.13 -4.37
N HIS A 255 8.90 0.11 -5.57
CA HIS A 255 7.84 1.07 -5.93
C HIS A 255 6.61 0.87 -5.03
N ASN A 256 6.18 -0.38 -4.84
CA ASN A 256 5.07 -0.71 -3.95
C ASN A 256 5.34 -0.31 -2.49
N LEU A 257 6.55 -0.56 -2.00
CA LEU A 257 6.95 -0.17 -0.65
C LEU A 257 6.89 1.35 -0.47
N CYS A 258 7.41 2.13 -1.42
CA CYS A 258 7.35 3.59 -1.35
C CYS A 258 5.90 4.12 -1.33
N ALA A 259 5.01 3.54 -2.14
CA ALA A 259 3.60 3.90 -2.16
C ALA A 259 2.89 3.52 -0.85
N ALA A 260 3.22 2.36 -0.26
CA ALA A 260 2.69 1.93 1.02
C ALA A 260 3.14 2.86 2.16
N LEU A 261 4.42 3.24 2.18
CA LEU A 261 4.99 4.18 3.15
C LEU A 261 4.38 5.58 3.00
N LEU A 262 4.13 6.04 1.77
CA LEU A 262 3.50 7.34 1.52
C LEU A 262 2.05 7.37 2.05
N LEU A 263 1.28 6.31 1.77
CA LEU A 263 -0.09 6.19 2.28
C LEU A 263 -0.10 6.11 3.81
N ALA A 264 0.83 5.37 4.42
CA ALA A 264 0.99 5.29 5.87
C ALA A 264 1.40 6.64 6.51
N ALA A 265 2.24 7.43 5.84
CA ALA A 265 2.60 8.77 6.28
C ALA A 265 1.37 9.69 6.30
N LEU A 266 0.58 9.69 5.22
CA LEU A 266 -0.66 10.49 5.10
C LEU A 266 -1.75 10.03 6.09
N ALA A 267 -1.95 8.72 6.24
CA ALA A 267 -2.92 8.17 7.20
C ALA A 267 -2.54 8.44 8.67
N GLY A 268 -1.24 8.62 8.93
CA GLY A 268 -0.70 8.95 10.25
C GLY A 268 -0.90 10.40 10.68
N ILE A 269 -1.33 11.30 9.78
CA ILE A 269 -1.60 12.70 10.12
C ILE A 269 -2.83 12.74 11.04
N ARG A 270 -2.61 13.04 12.34
CA ARG A 270 -3.69 13.18 13.33
C ARG A 270 -4.56 14.38 12.94
N ARG A 271 -5.88 14.17 12.99
CA ARG A 271 -6.91 15.16 12.63
C ARG A 271 -7.15 16.13 13.76
#